data_AF-A0A7J8CKA4-F1
#
_entry.id   AF-A0A7J8CKA4-F1
#
_cell.length_a   1.000
_cell.length_b   1.000
_cell.length_c   1.000
_cell.angle_alpha   90.00
_cell.angle_beta   90.00
_cell.angle_gamma   90.00
#
_symmetry.space_group_name_H-M   'P 1'
#
loop_
_entity.id
_entity.type
_entity.pdbx_description
1 polymer ?
#
loop_
_entity_poly.entity_id
_entity_poly.type
_entity_poly.pdbx_seq_one_letter_code
_entity_poly.pdbx_strand_id
1 'polypeptide(L)'
;MAWICISLASGRPLHWSFWTPAKAVWVPISTLWWRALWAGATHGVRMSGGPPMTGAEPQRQPQAWKDKYVRAFLALGAPWGGVAKTLRVLASGDNNRIPVISPLKIREQQRSAVSTSWLLPYDYTWSPEKVFVRTPTANYTLCDYHRFFQDIGFEDGWLMRQDTEGLVDATVPPGVQLHCLYGTGVPTPDSFYYESFPDRDPKIYFGDGDGTVNLQSALHCETWRNHQPQQVSLQALPGSEHIEMLADATTLAYLKHMLLGP
;
A
#
# COMPACT_ATOMS: atom_id res chain seq x y z
N MET A 1 -17.22 -1.56 19.76
CA MET A 1 -16.39 -0.40 19.33
C MET A 1 -14.94 -0.83 19.37
N ALA A 2 -14.36 -1.11 18.21
CA ALA A 2 -12.93 -1.42 18.12
C ALA A 2 -12.16 -0.10 18.01
N TRP A 3 -11.08 0.00 18.78
CA TRP A 3 -10.18 1.14 18.79
C TRP A 3 -8.81 0.64 18.33
N ILE A 4 -8.15 1.33 17.40
CA ILE A 4 -6.82 0.99 16.90
C ILE A 4 -5.87 2.15 17.17
N CYS A 5 -4.68 1.82 17.67
CA CYS A 5 -3.61 2.76 17.97
C CYS A 5 -2.79 3.03 16.70
N ILE A 6 -2.57 4.31 16.36
CA ILE A 6 -1.81 4.72 15.16
C ILE A 6 -0.57 5.48 15.59
N SER A 7 0.58 5.04 15.09
CA SER A 7 1.83 5.79 15.19
C SER A 7 2.02 6.59 13.91
N LEU A 8 1.83 7.92 13.99
CA LEU A 8 2.22 8.83 12.91
C LEU A 8 3.74 8.99 12.93
N ALA A 9 4.43 8.43 11.95
CA ALA A 9 5.85 8.74 11.72
C ALA A 9 5.94 10.13 11.08
N SER A 10 5.96 11.19 11.88
CA SER A 10 6.38 12.50 11.39
C SER A 10 7.91 12.51 11.22
N GLY A 11 8.37 12.87 10.02
CA GLY A 11 9.78 13.06 9.71
C GLY A 11 10.47 14.03 10.68
N ARG A 12 11.77 13.80 10.93
CA ARG A 12 12.59 14.62 11.83
C ARG A 12 12.83 16.03 11.26
N PRO A 13 12.62 17.10 12.02
CA PRO A 13 13.32 18.36 11.81
C PRO A 13 14.75 18.27 12.40
N LEU A 14 15.73 18.85 11.70
CA LEU A 14 17.17 18.72 11.94
C LEU A 14 17.73 19.48 13.16
N HIS A 15 16.89 19.99 14.05
CA HIS A 15 17.31 20.60 15.31
C HIS A 15 16.34 20.16 16.41
N TRP A 16 16.80 20.12 17.66
CA TRP A 16 16.10 19.70 18.90
C TRP A 16 16.45 18.29 19.41
N SER A 17 17.43 18.27 20.31
CA SER A 17 17.96 17.12 21.04
C SER A 17 17.08 16.74 22.25
N PHE A 18 15.79 16.44 22.07
CA PHE A 18 14.99 15.83 23.16
C PHE A 18 13.89 14.92 22.61
N TRP A 19 13.87 13.68 23.08
CA TRP A 19 12.80 12.71 22.82
C TRP A 19 11.55 13.10 23.61
N THR A 20 10.46 13.44 22.92
CA THR A 20 9.10 13.38 23.48
C THR A 20 8.28 12.37 22.68
N PRO A 21 7.67 11.36 23.31
CA PRO A 21 6.82 10.40 22.59
C PRO A 21 5.63 11.13 21.96
N ALA A 22 5.44 10.92 20.65
CA ALA A 22 4.25 11.38 19.94
C ALA A 22 3.00 10.80 20.62
N LYS A 23 2.02 11.66 20.93
CA LYS A 23 0.78 11.26 21.59
C LYS A 23 0.00 10.33 20.65
N ALA A 24 -0.24 9.10 21.08
CA ALA A 24 -1.20 8.21 20.46
C ALA A 24 -2.60 8.84 20.53
N VAL A 25 -3.27 8.97 19.39
CA VAL A 25 -4.65 9.48 19.33
C VAL A 25 -5.59 8.31 19.03
N TRP A 26 -6.59 8.14 19.90
CA TRP A 26 -7.65 7.17 19.73
C TRP A 26 -8.74 7.79 18.84
N VAL A 27 -9.02 7.22 17.67
CA VAL A 27 -10.04 7.73 16.74
C VAL A 27 -11.04 6.63 16.37
N PRO A 28 -12.36 6.90 16.38
CA PRO A 28 -13.37 5.91 16.00
C PRO A 28 -13.37 5.60 14.49
N ILE A 29 -13.56 4.32 14.17
CA ILE A 29 -13.52 3.69 12.82
C ILE A 29 -14.58 4.25 11.82
N SER A 30 -15.53 5.07 12.27
CA SER A 30 -16.78 5.35 11.54
C SER A 30 -16.80 6.62 10.66
N THR A 31 -15.74 7.40 10.53
CA THR A 31 -15.80 8.68 9.79
C THR A 31 -15.42 8.54 8.31
N LEU A 32 -16.13 9.23 7.41
CA LEU A 32 -15.84 9.24 5.95
C LEU A 32 -14.42 9.72 5.61
N TRP A 33 -13.81 10.53 6.48
CA TRP A 33 -12.41 10.97 6.38
C TRP A 33 -11.41 9.80 6.42
N TRP A 34 -11.82 8.65 6.96
CA TRP A 34 -11.02 7.43 7.06
C TRP A 34 -10.80 6.73 5.73
N ARG A 35 -11.77 6.77 4.80
CA ARG A 35 -11.68 6.05 3.53
C ARG A 35 -10.64 6.64 2.56
N ALA A 36 -10.23 7.90 2.76
CA ALA A 36 -9.31 8.61 1.87
C ALA A 36 -7.82 8.39 2.20
N LEU A 37 -7.48 8.17 3.48
CA LEU A 37 -6.09 8.00 3.95
C LEU A 37 -5.61 6.53 3.91
N TRP A 38 -6.53 5.56 3.84
CA TRP A 38 -6.24 4.14 4.04
C TRP A 38 -6.03 3.31 2.77
N ALA A 39 -6.17 3.91 1.59
CA ALA A 39 -6.00 3.22 0.29
C ALA A 39 -4.55 2.82 -0.07
N GLY A 40 -3.65 2.76 0.92
CA GLY A 40 -2.23 2.44 0.75
C GLY A 40 -1.54 1.81 1.96
N ALA A 41 -2.26 1.43 3.02
CA ALA A 41 -1.64 0.84 4.21
C ALA A 41 -1.55 -0.70 4.07
N THR A 42 -0.34 -1.25 4.20
CA THR A 42 -0.16 -2.68 4.47
C THR A 42 -0.67 -2.98 5.87
N HIS A 43 -1.78 -3.71 5.98
CA HIS A 43 -2.34 -4.09 7.27
C HIS A 43 -1.63 -5.35 7.76
N GLY A 44 -0.72 -5.15 8.72
CA GLY A 44 -0.05 -6.22 9.43
C GLY A 44 -0.61 -6.43 10.83
N VAL A 45 -1.34 -7.53 11.05
CA VAL A 45 -1.69 -7.91 12.43
C VAL A 45 -0.50 -8.66 13.02
N ARG A 46 0.19 -8.02 13.97
CA ARG A 46 1.21 -8.67 14.80
C ARG A 46 0.49 -9.51 15.87
N MET A 47 0.73 -10.81 15.85
CA MET A 47 0.22 -11.72 16.89
C MET A 47 1.22 -11.85 18.06
N SER A 48 1.41 -10.76 18.81
CA SER A 48 2.01 -10.74 20.16
C SER A 48 1.63 -9.41 20.83
N GLY A 49 1.69 -9.30 22.16
CA GLY A 49 1.27 -8.11 22.94
C GLY A 49 2.04 -6.79 22.73
N GLY A 50 2.65 -6.59 21.57
CA GLY A 50 3.23 -5.32 21.11
C GLY A 50 2.39 -4.66 20.00
N PRO A 51 2.72 -3.42 19.60
CA PRO A 51 1.99 -2.69 18.57
C PRO A 51 2.01 -3.42 17.19
N PRO A 52 1.03 -3.12 16.30
CA PRO A 52 0.98 -3.67 14.94
C PRO A 52 2.27 -3.31 14.18
N MET A 53 2.81 -4.26 13.40
CA MET A 53 4.01 -4.05 12.60
C MET A 53 3.65 -3.64 11.18
N THR A 54 4.42 -2.70 10.63
CA THR A 54 4.36 -2.30 9.22
C THR A 54 5.29 -3.20 8.37
N GLY A 55 5.06 -3.28 7.06
CA GLY A 55 5.72 -4.26 6.18
C GLY A 55 7.26 -4.31 6.23
N ALA A 56 7.93 -3.20 6.55
CA ALA A 56 9.41 -3.14 6.64
C ALA A 56 9.98 -3.61 7.99
N GLU A 57 9.16 -3.63 9.05
CA GLU A 57 9.64 -3.81 10.42
C GLU A 57 10.18 -5.22 10.73
N PRO A 58 9.57 -6.32 10.24
CA PRO A 58 10.16 -7.65 10.39
C PRO A 58 11.55 -7.78 9.76
N GLN A 59 11.82 -7.11 8.63
CA GLN A 59 13.12 -7.20 7.96
C GLN A 59 14.25 -6.55 8.78
N ARG A 60 13.92 -5.60 9.67
CA ARG A 60 14.90 -4.86 10.49
C ARG A 60 15.21 -5.53 11.83
N GLN A 61 14.53 -6.62 12.17
CA GLN A 61 14.73 -7.34 13.44
C GLN A 61 15.56 -8.62 13.24
N PRO A 62 16.50 -8.94 14.15
CA PRO A 62 17.24 -10.20 14.11
C PRO A 62 16.31 -11.41 14.11
N GLN A 63 16.68 -12.47 13.39
CA GLN A 63 15.86 -13.69 13.30
C GLN A 63 15.51 -14.28 14.68
N ALA A 64 16.48 -14.33 15.59
CA ALA A 64 16.27 -14.79 16.96
C ALA A 64 15.22 -13.97 17.74
N TRP A 65 15.08 -12.66 17.44
CA TRP A 65 14.03 -11.84 18.02
C TRP A 65 12.67 -12.21 17.43
N LYS A 66 12.59 -12.40 16.11
CA LYS A 66 11.35 -12.78 15.42
C LYS A 66 10.84 -14.14 15.91
N ASP A 67 11.72 -15.13 16.00
CA ASP A 67 11.38 -16.47 16.49
C ASP A 67 10.86 -16.43 17.95
N LYS A 68 11.35 -15.47 18.75
CA LYS A 68 10.93 -15.31 20.15
C LYS A 68 9.62 -14.52 20.32
N TYR A 69 9.36 -13.52 19.49
CA TYR A 69 8.31 -12.52 19.74
C TYR A 69 7.24 -12.41 18.65
N VAL A 70 7.35 -13.14 17.54
CA VAL A 70 6.38 -13.07 16.44
C VAL A 70 5.87 -14.47 16.14
N ARG A 71 4.62 -14.74 16.52
CA ARG A 71 3.97 -16.03 16.24
C ARG A 71 3.67 -16.19 14.75
N ALA A 72 3.00 -15.19 14.18
CA ALA A 72 2.60 -15.16 12.78
C ALA A 72 2.38 -13.71 12.34
N PHE A 73 2.43 -13.50 11.03
CA PHE A 73 2.18 -12.24 10.36
C PHE A 73 1.02 -12.43 9.38
N LEU A 74 -0.10 -11.74 9.64
CA LEU A 74 -1.25 -11.71 8.74
C LEU A 74 -1.20 -10.41 7.92
N ALA A 75 -1.04 -10.56 6.61
CA ALA A 75 -1.09 -9.47 5.64
C ALA A 75 -2.44 -9.50 4.92
N LEU A 76 -3.24 -8.45 5.10
CA LEU A 76 -4.53 -8.29 4.43
C LEU A 76 -4.41 -7.23 3.33
N GLY A 77 -4.70 -7.61 2.08
CA GLY A 77 -4.74 -6.68 0.93
C GLY A 77 -3.42 -5.94 0.73
N ALA A 78 -2.28 -6.59 0.96
CA ALA A 78 -0.99 -5.92 0.98
C ALA A 78 -0.50 -5.54 -0.43
N PRO A 79 -0.25 -4.24 -0.72
CA PRO A 79 0.33 -3.80 -1.98
C PRO A 79 1.87 -3.99 -1.99
N TRP A 80 2.34 -5.24 -2.04
CA TRP A 80 3.77 -5.54 -1.92
C TRP A 80 4.64 -4.87 -2.97
N GLY A 81 4.14 -4.73 -4.20
CA GLY A 81 4.78 -3.96 -5.26
C GLY A 81 4.27 -2.53 -5.39
N GLY A 82 3.40 -2.04 -4.51
CA GLY A 82 2.67 -0.80 -4.78
C GLY A 82 1.46 -1.02 -5.69
N VAL A 83 0.89 0.05 -6.23
CA VAL A 83 -0.39 0.03 -6.96
C VAL A 83 -0.41 1.00 -8.12
N ALA A 84 -1.01 0.60 -9.25
CA ALA A 84 -1.06 1.44 -10.45
C ALA A 84 -1.83 2.76 -10.22
N LYS A 85 -2.86 2.75 -9.35
CA LYS A 85 -3.70 3.92 -9.07
C LYS A 85 -2.93 5.15 -8.58
N THR A 86 -1.75 4.98 -7.99
CA THR A 86 -0.91 6.09 -7.49
C THR A 86 -0.54 7.07 -8.60
N LEU A 87 -0.36 6.59 -9.83
CA LEU A 87 -0.08 7.45 -10.99
C LEU A 87 -1.24 8.39 -11.32
N ARG A 88 -2.50 7.93 -11.20
CA ARG A 88 -3.67 8.80 -11.33
C ARG A 88 -3.76 9.80 -10.18
N VAL A 89 -3.54 9.33 -8.95
CA VAL A 89 -3.54 10.18 -7.74
C VAL A 89 -2.53 11.33 -7.87
N LEU A 90 -1.30 11.02 -8.30
CA LEU A 90 -0.26 12.02 -8.48
C LEU A 90 -0.52 12.94 -9.68
N ALA A 91 -1.04 12.43 -10.80
CA ALA A 91 -1.29 13.23 -12.00
C ALA A 91 -2.51 14.15 -11.82
N SER A 92 -3.72 13.61 -11.65
CA SER A 92 -4.98 14.36 -11.68
C SER A 92 -5.72 14.43 -10.34
N GLY A 93 -5.22 13.73 -9.31
CA GLY A 93 -5.90 13.56 -8.04
C GLY A 93 -7.00 12.50 -8.08
N ASP A 94 -7.37 11.99 -6.91
CA ASP A 94 -8.47 11.03 -6.75
C ASP A 94 -9.39 11.46 -5.61
N ASN A 95 -10.60 11.90 -5.92
CA ASN A 95 -11.59 12.28 -4.91
C ASN A 95 -12.42 11.10 -4.39
N ASN A 96 -12.07 9.84 -4.73
CA ASN A 96 -12.81 8.64 -4.34
C ASN A 96 -14.33 8.74 -4.64
N ARG A 97 -14.69 9.42 -5.74
CA ARG A 97 -16.09 9.70 -6.13
C ARG A 97 -16.88 10.55 -5.12
N ILE A 98 -16.20 11.34 -4.27
CA ILE A 98 -16.83 12.33 -3.38
C ILE A 98 -17.04 13.63 -4.17
N PRO A 99 -18.27 13.94 -4.63
CA PRO A 99 -18.51 15.00 -5.61
C PRO A 99 -18.24 16.41 -5.10
N VAL A 100 -18.20 16.61 -3.77
CA VAL A 100 -17.97 17.91 -3.13
C VAL A 100 -16.49 18.33 -3.19
N ILE A 101 -15.58 17.38 -3.44
CA ILE A 101 -14.14 17.63 -3.43
C ILE A 101 -13.61 17.59 -4.86
N SER A 102 -13.04 18.71 -5.31
CA SER A 102 -12.35 18.77 -6.61
C SER A 102 -11.11 17.87 -6.59
N PRO A 103 -10.91 16.98 -7.59
CA PRO A 103 -9.72 16.15 -7.71
C PRO A 103 -8.41 16.94 -7.67
N LEU A 104 -8.37 18.08 -8.36
CA LEU A 104 -7.18 18.94 -8.40
C LEU A 104 -6.86 19.60 -7.06
N LYS A 105 -7.87 19.87 -6.23
CA LYS A 105 -7.65 20.41 -4.88
C LYS A 105 -7.14 19.34 -3.92
N ILE A 106 -7.71 18.13 -3.96
CA ILE A 106 -7.24 17.04 -3.08
C ILE A 106 -5.88 16.51 -3.52
N ARG A 107 -5.53 16.66 -4.81
CA ARG A 107 -4.21 16.31 -5.36
C ARG A 107 -3.05 16.95 -4.59
N GLU A 108 -3.18 18.19 -4.13
CA GLU A 108 -2.14 18.85 -3.33
C GLU A 108 -1.83 18.08 -2.06
N GLN A 109 -2.87 17.69 -1.31
CA GLN A 109 -2.72 16.88 -0.10
C GLN A 109 -2.18 15.49 -0.44
N GLN A 110 -2.69 14.85 -1.49
CA GLN A 110 -2.25 13.52 -1.92
C GLN A 110 -0.78 13.50 -2.34
N ARG A 111 -0.31 14.52 -3.07
CA ARG A 111 1.10 14.69 -3.44
C ARG A 111 2.00 14.92 -2.23
N SER A 112 1.54 15.68 -1.24
CA SER A 112 2.32 15.97 -0.03
C SER A 112 2.58 14.73 0.84
N ALA A 113 1.78 13.66 0.68
CA ALA A 113 1.97 12.42 1.41
C ALA A 113 3.05 11.56 0.72
N VAL A 114 4.23 11.49 1.35
CA VAL A 114 5.37 10.67 0.88
C VAL A 114 4.98 9.21 0.58
N SER A 115 4.02 8.66 1.33
CA SER A 115 3.50 7.30 1.12
C SER A 115 2.91 7.10 -0.27
N THR A 116 2.37 8.14 -0.92
CA THR A 116 1.82 8.04 -2.28
C THR A 116 2.92 7.75 -3.30
N SER A 117 4.06 8.46 -3.25
CA SER A 117 5.21 8.17 -4.12
C SER A 117 5.89 6.83 -3.77
N TRP A 118 5.92 6.48 -2.48
CA TRP A 118 6.47 5.20 -2.04
C TRP A 118 5.72 4.00 -2.63
N LEU A 119 4.40 4.11 -2.83
CA LEU A 119 3.55 3.05 -3.36
C LEU A 119 3.42 3.03 -4.89
N LEU A 120 4.25 3.81 -5.61
CA LEU A 120 4.39 3.64 -7.05
C LEU A 120 4.84 2.21 -7.40
N PRO A 121 4.40 1.65 -8.54
CA PRO A 121 4.80 0.33 -9.01
C PRO A 121 6.33 0.08 -9.00
N TYR A 122 6.75 -1.15 -8.70
CA TYR A 122 8.16 -1.56 -8.65
C TYR A 122 8.51 -2.64 -9.70
N ASP A 123 9.75 -2.65 -10.16
CA ASP A 123 10.24 -3.57 -11.19
C ASP A 123 10.25 -5.06 -10.77
N TYR A 124 10.30 -5.35 -9.48
CA TYR A 124 10.18 -6.73 -8.96
C TYR A 124 8.76 -7.32 -9.08
N THR A 125 7.77 -6.53 -9.51
CA THR A 125 6.39 -6.99 -9.71
C THR A 125 5.87 -6.69 -11.12
N TRP A 126 6.12 -5.50 -11.69
CA TRP A 126 5.66 -5.16 -13.04
C TRP A 126 6.82 -5.15 -14.02
N SER A 127 6.53 -5.53 -15.27
CA SER A 127 7.48 -5.42 -16.37
C SER A 127 7.89 -3.95 -16.58
N PRO A 128 9.19 -3.66 -16.78
CA PRO A 128 9.68 -2.32 -17.14
C PRO A 128 9.04 -1.71 -18.39
N GLU A 129 8.53 -2.56 -19.28
CA GLU A 129 7.87 -2.18 -20.53
C GLU A 129 6.37 -1.88 -20.35
N LYS A 130 5.78 -2.16 -19.19
CA LYS A 130 4.37 -1.88 -18.92
C LYS A 130 4.12 -0.38 -18.91
N VAL A 131 3.29 0.08 -19.85
CA VAL A 131 2.80 1.46 -19.89
C VAL A 131 1.65 1.61 -18.89
N PHE A 132 1.86 2.43 -17.87
CA PHE A 132 0.82 2.74 -16.88
C PHE A 132 0.03 3.99 -17.24
N VAL A 133 0.70 5.00 -17.81
CA VAL A 133 0.06 6.25 -18.25
C VAL A 133 0.37 6.46 -19.71
N ARG A 134 -0.68 6.69 -20.52
CA ARG A 134 -0.59 7.04 -21.93
C ARG A 134 -1.25 8.39 -22.19
N THR A 135 -0.62 9.19 -23.03
CA THR A 135 -1.10 10.50 -23.49
C THR A 135 -0.94 10.57 -25.02
N PRO A 136 -1.42 11.63 -25.71
CA PRO A 136 -1.19 11.79 -27.15
C PRO A 136 0.28 11.94 -27.53
N THR A 137 1.14 12.38 -26.60
CA THR A 137 2.54 12.76 -26.88
C THR A 137 3.58 11.91 -26.15
N ALA A 138 3.18 11.14 -25.13
CA ALA A 138 4.08 10.38 -24.27
C ALA A 138 3.42 9.14 -23.66
N ASN A 139 4.25 8.11 -23.40
CA ASN A 139 3.94 6.97 -22.57
C ASN A 139 4.86 7.01 -21.35
N TYR A 140 4.36 6.57 -20.19
CA TYR A 140 5.14 6.46 -18.97
C TYR A 140 5.07 5.03 -18.45
N THR A 141 6.23 4.39 -18.35
CA THR A 141 6.45 3.15 -17.61
C THR A 141 7.03 3.45 -16.22
N LEU A 142 7.36 2.42 -15.45
CA LEU A 142 8.08 2.58 -14.19
C LEU A 142 9.50 3.15 -14.38
N CYS A 143 10.09 3.03 -15.56
CA CYS A 143 11.41 3.60 -15.86
C CYS A 143 11.35 5.12 -16.11
N ASP A 144 10.16 5.67 -16.32
CA ASP A 144 9.96 7.07 -16.70
C ASP A 144 9.56 7.97 -15.52
N TYR A 145 9.66 7.51 -14.26
CA TYR A 145 9.15 8.26 -13.10
C TYR A 145 9.74 9.66 -12.95
N HIS A 146 11.03 9.85 -13.20
CA HIS A 146 11.63 11.18 -13.14
C HIS A 146 10.97 12.14 -14.13
N ARG A 147 10.80 11.70 -15.39
CA ARG A 147 10.10 12.47 -16.43
C ARG A 147 8.64 12.68 -16.07
N PHE A 148 7.95 11.66 -15.57
CA PHE A 148 6.56 11.76 -15.13
C PHE A 148 6.39 12.86 -14.07
N PHE A 149 7.25 12.91 -13.05
CA PHE A 149 7.20 13.94 -12.01
C PHE A 149 7.46 15.36 -12.54
N GLN A 150 8.36 15.50 -13.51
CA GLN A 150 8.59 16.77 -14.23
C GLN A 150 7.34 17.19 -15.02
N ASP A 151 6.79 16.28 -15.83
CA ASP A 151 5.66 16.57 -16.73
C ASP A 151 4.36 16.87 -15.96
N ILE A 152 4.23 16.45 -14.69
CA ILE A 152 3.10 16.81 -13.81
C ILE A 152 3.35 18.04 -12.91
N GLY A 153 4.53 18.66 -13.02
CA GLY A 153 4.96 19.80 -12.21
C GLY A 153 5.09 19.47 -10.72
N PHE A 154 5.65 18.31 -10.36
CA PHE A 154 5.84 17.87 -8.98
C PHE A 154 7.18 17.13 -8.78
N GLU A 155 8.28 17.85 -8.97
CA GLU A 155 9.63 17.28 -8.86
C GLU A 155 9.98 16.78 -7.45
N ASP A 156 9.44 17.38 -6.40
CA ASP A 156 9.59 16.86 -5.02
C ASP A 156 9.13 15.40 -4.89
N GLY A 157 8.14 14.99 -5.69
CA GLY A 157 7.66 13.61 -5.72
C GLY A 157 8.71 12.60 -6.21
N TRP A 158 9.62 13.03 -7.09
CA TRP A 158 10.76 12.22 -7.52
C TRP A 158 11.77 12.06 -6.37
N LEU A 159 12.09 13.13 -5.66
CA LEU A 159 12.95 13.07 -4.48
C LEU A 159 12.35 12.14 -3.40
N MET A 160 11.05 12.26 -3.13
CA MET A 160 10.34 11.35 -2.22
C MET A 160 10.42 9.89 -2.66
N ARG A 161 10.35 9.62 -3.97
CA ARG A 161 10.49 8.26 -4.50
C ARG A 161 11.90 7.72 -4.26
N GLN A 162 12.93 8.50 -4.57
CA GLN A 162 14.33 8.12 -4.34
C GLN A 162 14.62 7.85 -2.85
N ASP A 163 14.05 8.63 -1.95
CA ASP A 163 14.19 8.44 -0.50
C ASP A 163 13.54 7.14 0.01
N THR A 164 12.53 6.62 -0.71
CA THR A 164 11.64 5.58 -0.18
C THR A 164 11.74 4.24 -0.89
N GLU A 165 12.17 4.19 -2.15
CA GLU A 165 12.14 2.96 -2.95
C GLU A 165 13.05 1.84 -2.41
N GLY A 166 14.13 2.19 -1.71
CA GLY A 166 15.04 1.24 -1.06
C GLY A 166 14.65 0.86 0.38
N LEU A 167 13.53 1.33 0.92
CA LEU A 167 13.19 1.11 2.34
C LEU A 167 12.78 -0.33 2.68
N VAL A 168 12.30 -1.07 1.68
CA VAL A 168 11.88 -2.47 1.78
C VAL A 168 12.65 -3.24 0.72
N ASP A 169 13.34 -4.29 1.16
CA ASP A 169 13.97 -5.22 0.22
C ASP A 169 12.95 -6.29 -0.17
N ALA A 170 12.47 -6.24 -1.42
CA ALA A 170 11.45 -7.16 -1.92
C ALA A 170 11.94 -8.62 -1.99
N THR A 171 13.25 -8.85 -2.01
CA THR A 171 13.86 -10.19 -2.04
C THR A 171 13.96 -10.82 -0.66
N VAL A 172 13.92 -10.01 0.41
CA VAL A 172 14.08 -10.49 1.78
C VAL A 172 12.71 -10.87 2.37
N PRO A 173 12.44 -12.15 2.62
CA PRO A 173 11.19 -12.57 3.24
C PRO A 173 11.13 -12.14 4.72
N PRO A 174 9.94 -12.07 5.33
CA PRO A 174 9.79 -11.57 6.69
C PRO A 174 10.41 -12.52 7.76
N GLY A 175 10.68 -13.78 7.44
CA GLY A 175 11.30 -14.76 8.33
C GLY A 175 10.38 -15.18 9.48
N VAL A 176 9.07 -15.17 9.26
CA VAL A 176 8.03 -15.60 10.22
C VAL A 176 6.92 -16.31 9.45
N GLN A 177 6.07 -17.07 10.14
CA GLN A 177 4.87 -17.64 9.51
C GLN A 177 4.02 -16.51 8.93
N LEU A 178 3.77 -16.55 7.63
CA LEU A 178 3.09 -15.48 6.89
C LEU A 178 1.76 -16.01 6.33
N HIS A 179 0.70 -15.23 6.52
CA HIS A 179 -0.60 -15.46 5.92
C HIS A 179 -0.95 -14.26 5.04
N CYS A 180 -0.96 -14.45 3.73
CA CYS A 180 -1.34 -13.44 2.74
C CYS A 180 -2.79 -13.64 2.32
N LEU A 181 -3.66 -12.72 2.71
CA LEU A 181 -5.04 -12.66 2.24
C LEU A 181 -5.17 -11.52 1.25
N TYR A 182 -5.77 -11.79 0.09
CA TYR A 182 -5.88 -10.82 -0.99
C TYR A 182 -7.20 -10.97 -1.73
N GLY A 183 -7.81 -9.84 -2.11
CA GLY A 183 -9.03 -9.82 -2.90
C GLY A 183 -8.78 -10.15 -4.37
N THR A 184 -9.75 -10.78 -5.02
CA THR A 184 -9.75 -11.07 -6.46
C THR A 184 -11.13 -10.83 -7.06
N GLY A 185 -11.22 -10.67 -8.38
CA GLY A 185 -12.47 -10.49 -9.10
C GLY A 185 -13.10 -9.11 -8.97
N VAL A 186 -12.41 -8.13 -8.38
CA VAL A 186 -12.88 -6.74 -8.28
C VAL A 186 -12.14 -5.87 -9.31
N PRO A 187 -12.84 -5.17 -10.22
CA PRO A 187 -12.21 -4.32 -11.23
C PRO A 187 -11.26 -3.28 -10.60
N THR A 188 -9.97 -3.43 -10.87
CA THR A 188 -8.91 -2.64 -10.23
C THR A 188 -8.18 -1.78 -11.25
N PRO A 189 -7.99 -0.46 -11.04
CA PRO A 189 -7.28 0.40 -11.98
C PRO A 189 -5.89 -0.14 -12.31
N ASP A 190 -5.60 -0.35 -13.60
CA ASP A 190 -4.37 -0.95 -14.10
C ASP A 190 -3.55 0.03 -14.96
N SER A 191 -4.21 0.80 -15.81
CA SER A 191 -3.57 1.82 -16.64
C SER A 191 -4.53 2.97 -17.01
N PHE A 192 -3.97 4.09 -17.43
CA PHE A 192 -4.67 5.35 -17.60
C PHE A 192 -4.35 5.99 -18.95
N TYR A 193 -5.38 6.38 -19.70
CA TYR A 193 -5.24 7.19 -20.89
C TYR A 193 -5.77 8.61 -20.64
N TYR A 194 -4.89 9.60 -20.77
CA TYR A 194 -5.25 11.01 -20.66
C TYR A 194 -5.33 11.62 -22.05
N GLU A 195 -6.49 12.14 -22.43
CA GLU A 195 -6.62 12.98 -23.61
C GLU A 195 -5.94 14.36 -23.39
N SER A 196 -6.04 14.87 -22.17
CA SER A 196 -5.39 16.10 -21.70
C SER A 196 -4.73 15.83 -20.35
N PHE A 197 -3.40 15.94 -20.31
CA PHE A 197 -2.58 15.59 -19.15
C PHE A 197 -1.93 16.85 -18.55
N PRO A 198 -1.84 17.00 -17.22
CA PRO A 198 -2.29 16.09 -16.15
C PRO A 198 -3.61 16.51 -15.47
N ASP A 199 -4.22 17.64 -15.84
CA ASP A 199 -5.29 18.29 -15.07
C ASP A 199 -6.74 17.83 -15.41
N ARG A 200 -6.90 16.78 -16.22
CA ARG A 200 -8.20 16.16 -16.52
C ARG A 200 -8.22 14.71 -16.09
N ASP A 201 -9.39 14.19 -15.75
CA ASP A 201 -9.53 12.77 -15.42
C ASP A 201 -9.19 11.89 -16.65
N PRO A 202 -8.50 10.75 -16.45
CA PRO A 202 -8.20 9.82 -17.51
C PRO A 202 -9.36 8.85 -17.78
N LYS A 203 -9.33 8.22 -18.95
CA LYS A 203 -9.98 6.93 -19.15
C LYS A 203 -9.19 5.85 -18.40
N ILE A 204 -9.87 5.09 -17.56
CA ILE A 204 -9.27 4.04 -16.73
C ILE A 204 -9.47 2.68 -17.41
N TYR A 205 -8.39 1.90 -17.49
CA TYR A 205 -8.42 0.50 -17.85
C TYR A 205 -8.26 -0.34 -16.59
N PHE A 206 -9.08 -1.37 -16.46
CA PHE A 206 -9.17 -2.19 -15.26
C PHE A 206 -8.57 -3.57 -15.50
N GLY A 207 -7.80 -4.04 -14.52
CA GLY A 207 -7.36 -5.42 -14.36
C GLY A 207 -8.01 -6.08 -13.15
N ASP A 208 -7.46 -7.22 -12.75
CA ASP A 208 -7.91 -7.98 -11.57
C ASP A 208 -7.24 -7.48 -10.27
N GLY A 209 -7.93 -7.65 -9.15
CA GLY A 209 -7.51 -7.25 -7.82
C GLY A 209 -8.68 -7.09 -6.84
N ASP A 210 -8.50 -6.22 -5.85
CA ASP A 210 -9.48 -5.91 -4.80
C ASP A 210 -10.16 -4.53 -4.95
N GLY A 211 -10.01 -3.88 -6.11
CA GLY A 211 -10.50 -2.54 -6.41
C GLY A 211 -9.47 -1.43 -6.15
N THR A 212 -8.42 -1.72 -5.37
CA THR A 212 -7.31 -0.79 -5.08
C THR A 212 -5.95 -1.40 -5.42
N VAL A 213 -5.68 -2.60 -4.94
CA VAL A 213 -4.44 -3.34 -5.10
C VAL A 213 -4.55 -4.30 -6.28
N ASN A 214 -3.66 -4.11 -7.26
CA ASN A 214 -3.58 -5.00 -8.41
C ASN A 214 -3.18 -6.41 -7.95
N LEU A 215 -3.80 -7.44 -8.52
CA LEU A 215 -3.54 -8.84 -8.15
C LEU A 215 -2.05 -9.20 -8.19
N GLN A 216 -1.32 -8.71 -9.20
CA GLN A 216 0.12 -8.93 -9.36
C GLN A 216 0.92 -8.47 -8.14
N SER A 217 0.55 -7.32 -7.57
CA SER A 217 1.15 -6.76 -6.35
C SER A 217 0.86 -7.64 -5.14
N ALA A 218 -0.40 -8.04 -4.97
CA ALA A 218 -0.81 -8.84 -3.82
C ALA A 218 -0.16 -10.24 -3.79
N LEU A 219 0.15 -10.80 -4.97
CA LEU A 219 0.75 -12.12 -5.12
C LEU A 219 2.27 -12.17 -4.87
N HIS A 220 2.95 -11.03 -4.70
CA HIS A 220 4.41 -11.02 -4.49
C HIS A 220 4.87 -11.93 -3.36
N CYS A 221 4.08 -12.06 -2.28
CA CYS A 221 4.45 -12.91 -1.16
C CYS A 221 4.51 -14.41 -1.50
N GLU A 222 3.96 -14.86 -2.63
CA GLU A 222 4.16 -16.22 -3.14
C GLU A 222 5.65 -16.52 -3.36
N THR A 223 6.42 -15.52 -3.81
CA THR A 223 7.86 -15.67 -4.05
C THR A 223 8.60 -16.09 -2.79
N TRP A 224 8.12 -15.70 -1.61
CA TRP A 224 8.76 -16.02 -0.32
C TRP A 224 8.55 -17.46 0.16
N ARG A 225 7.67 -18.26 -0.47
CA ARG A 225 7.41 -19.66 -0.05
C ARG A 225 8.65 -20.53 0.05
N ASN A 226 9.66 -20.27 -0.79
CA ASN A 226 10.90 -21.04 -0.85
C ASN A 226 12.14 -20.24 -0.38
N HIS A 227 11.95 -19.03 0.15
CA HIS A 227 13.05 -18.16 0.61
C HIS A 227 13.15 -18.05 2.14
N GLN A 228 12.22 -18.67 2.88
CA GLN A 228 12.27 -18.77 4.34
C GLN A 228 11.82 -20.17 4.80
N PRO A 229 12.32 -20.66 5.95
CA PRO A 229 11.88 -21.95 6.50
C PRO A 229 10.46 -21.90 7.06
N GLN A 230 9.99 -20.73 7.50
CA GLN A 230 8.64 -20.56 8.02
C GLN A 230 7.60 -20.59 6.90
N GLN A 231 6.43 -21.15 7.17
CA GLN A 231 5.35 -21.30 6.20
C GLN A 231 4.84 -19.95 5.66
N VAL A 232 4.61 -19.89 4.35
CA VAL A 232 3.86 -18.81 3.69
C VAL A 232 2.57 -19.39 3.12
N SER A 233 1.43 -18.93 3.64
CA SER A 233 0.09 -19.32 3.22
C SER A 233 -0.57 -18.21 2.41
N LEU A 234 -1.20 -18.57 1.30
CA LEU A 234 -1.94 -17.67 0.44
C LEU A 234 -3.43 -18.01 0.51
N GLN A 235 -4.26 -16.99 0.64
CA GLN A 235 -5.72 -17.13 0.70
C GLN A 235 -6.36 -16.04 -0.16
N ALA A 236 -6.86 -16.44 -1.33
CA ALA A 236 -7.69 -15.57 -2.14
C ALA A 236 -9.04 -15.31 -1.44
N LEU A 237 -9.56 -14.09 -1.59
CA LEU A 237 -10.86 -13.64 -1.12
C LEU A 237 -11.68 -13.15 -2.33
N PRO A 238 -12.32 -14.07 -3.08
CA PRO A 238 -13.05 -13.70 -4.30
C PRO A 238 -14.19 -12.72 -4.01
N GLY A 239 -14.25 -11.63 -4.77
CA GLY A 239 -15.23 -10.56 -4.64
C GLY A 239 -15.04 -9.65 -3.43
N SER A 240 -13.98 -9.83 -2.64
CA SER A 240 -13.72 -9.00 -1.46
C SER A 240 -13.02 -7.70 -1.87
N GLU A 241 -13.70 -6.57 -1.73
CA GLU A 241 -13.15 -5.24 -1.99
C GLU A 241 -12.16 -4.82 -0.88
N HIS A 242 -11.21 -3.96 -1.25
CA HIS A 242 -10.06 -3.56 -0.44
C HIS A 242 -10.38 -3.13 1.00
N ILE A 243 -11.46 -2.37 1.22
CA ILE A 243 -11.90 -1.93 2.54
C ILE A 243 -12.88 -2.95 3.13
N GLU A 244 -13.77 -3.50 2.31
CA GLU A 244 -14.78 -4.47 2.74
C GLU A 244 -14.18 -5.75 3.33
N MET A 245 -12.96 -6.14 2.90
CA MET A 245 -12.26 -7.31 3.45
C MET A 245 -12.04 -7.23 4.97
N LEU A 246 -11.98 -6.03 5.56
CA LEU A 246 -11.81 -5.87 7.01
C LEU A 246 -13.04 -6.32 7.80
N ALA A 247 -14.22 -6.30 7.19
CA ALA A 247 -15.49 -6.70 7.79
C ALA A 247 -16.06 -8.00 7.18
N ASP A 248 -15.37 -8.56 6.19
CA ASP A 248 -15.78 -9.79 5.52
C ASP A 248 -15.78 -10.99 6.48
N ALA A 249 -16.86 -11.77 6.44
CA ALA A 249 -17.05 -12.89 7.34
C ALA A 249 -15.99 -13.99 7.13
N THR A 250 -15.52 -14.19 5.90
CA THR A 250 -14.47 -15.17 5.58
C THR A 250 -13.14 -14.74 6.20
N THR A 251 -12.80 -13.46 6.09
CA THR A 251 -11.60 -12.85 6.66
C THR A 251 -11.62 -12.93 8.19
N LEU A 252 -12.76 -12.58 8.81
CA LEU A 252 -12.93 -12.67 10.26
C LEU A 252 -12.89 -14.12 10.77
N ALA A 253 -13.45 -15.07 10.02
CA ALA A 253 -13.37 -16.50 10.36
C ALA A 253 -11.93 -17.04 10.28
N TYR A 254 -11.18 -16.63 9.25
CA TYR A 254 -9.75 -16.97 9.10
C TYR A 254 -8.93 -16.44 10.29
N LEU A 255 -9.12 -15.16 10.62
CA LEU A 255 -8.48 -14.52 11.76
C LEU A 255 -8.82 -15.22 13.08
N LYS A 256 -10.09 -15.58 13.29
CA LYS A 256 -10.53 -16.32 14.48
C LYS A 256 -9.83 -17.68 14.60
N HIS A 257 -9.76 -18.44 13.51
CA HIS A 257 -9.09 -19.74 13.48
C HIS A 257 -7.59 -19.60 13.78
N MET A 258 -6.93 -18.59 13.22
CA MET A 258 -5.51 -18.30 13.53
C MET A 258 -5.27 -17.94 15.00
N LEU A 259 -6.18 -17.18 15.62
CA LEU A 259 -6.04 -16.69 16.99
C LEU A 259 -6.34 -17.75 18.04
N LEU A 260 -7.43 -18.47 17.85
CA LEU A 260 -8.00 -19.34 18.87
C LEU A 260 -7.69 -20.82 18.66
N GLY A 261 -7.16 -21.18 17.48
CA GLY A 261 -7.07 -22.58 17.06
C GLY A 261 -8.42 -23.13 16.56
N PRO A 262 -8.46 -24.41 16.20
CA PRO A 262 -9.70 -25.11 15.83
C PRO A 262 -10.70 -25.19 16.99
#